data_AF-A0A4R8I8C7-F1
#
_entry.id   AF-A0A4R8I8C7-F1
#
_cell.length_a   1.000
_cell.length_b   1.000
_cell.length_c   1.000
_cell.angle_alpha   90.00
_cell.angle_beta   90.00
_cell.angle_gamma   90.00
#
_symmetry.space_group_name_H-M   'P 1'
#
loop_
_entity.id
_entity.type
_entity.pdbx_description
1 polymer ?
#
loop_
_entity_poly.entity_id
_entity_poly.type
_entity_poly.pdbx_seq_one_letter_code
_entity_poly.pdbx_strand_id
1 'polypeptide(L)'
;MATIKKLMTLLSKEGLVEERAGIIAQFTNGRKSSARDLNAIELDSLCTFLQNEQQKHQNDVDKKRKRLIASIFGTFKLANKQVSIDYVKGIACRASKEKNFNNIPPARLDSLYNAFLNAQKDLTFAKRLVDGFINEQISYN
;
A
#
# COMPACT_ATOMS: atom_id res chain seq x y z
N MET A 1 11.89 -15.02 -25.38
CA MET A 1 13.26 -14.60 -25.03
C MET A 1 13.24 -13.11 -24.74
N ALA A 2 13.54 -12.72 -23.51
CA ALA A 2 13.72 -11.31 -23.16
C ALA A 2 14.88 -10.68 -23.95
N THR A 3 14.75 -9.39 -24.25
CA THR A 3 15.78 -8.62 -24.94
C THR A 3 16.44 -7.63 -23.98
N ILE A 4 17.67 -7.20 -24.28
CA ILE A 4 18.35 -6.17 -23.50
C ILE A 4 17.48 -4.90 -23.44
N LYS A 5 16.77 -4.58 -24.53
CA LYS A 5 15.81 -3.47 -24.57
C LYS A 5 14.70 -3.64 -23.52
N LYS A 6 14.13 -4.84 -23.36
CA LYS A 6 13.13 -5.12 -22.33
C LYS A 6 13.68 -4.88 -20.93
N LEU A 7 14.90 -5.35 -20.64
CA LEU A 7 15.57 -5.13 -19.36
C LEU A 7 15.76 -3.63 -19.07
N MET A 8 16.26 -2.87 -20.05
CA MET A 8 16.46 -1.42 -19.90
C MET A 8 15.14 -0.68 -19.64
N THR A 9 14.08 -1.06 -20.35
CA THR A 9 12.74 -0.48 -20.11
C THR A 9 12.24 -0.76 -18.70
N LEU A 10 12.45 -1.96 -18.16
CA LEU A 10 12.04 -2.30 -16.80
C LEU A 10 12.82 -1.48 -15.76
N LEU A 11 14.14 -1.40 -15.89
CA LEU A 11 14.98 -0.61 -14.99
C LEU A 11 14.63 0.89 -15.06
N SER A 12 14.34 1.40 -16.25
CA SER A 12 13.90 2.80 -16.41
C SER A 12 12.56 3.09 -15.75
N LYS A 13 11.61 2.16 -15.79
CA LYS A 13 10.30 2.33 -15.12
C LYS A 13 10.43 2.40 -13.60
N GLU A 14 11.39 1.69 -13.02
CA GLU A 14 11.65 1.70 -11.58
C GLU A 14 12.60 2.84 -11.16
N GLY A 15 13.14 3.62 -12.11
CA GLY A 15 14.14 4.66 -11.82
C GLY A 15 15.53 4.12 -11.48
N LEU A 16 15.80 2.83 -11.73
CA LEU A 16 17.02 2.11 -11.38
C LEU A 16 18.07 2.10 -12.51
N VAL A 17 18.10 3.14 -13.34
CA VAL A 17 19.00 3.20 -14.51
C VAL A 17 20.46 3.32 -14.07
N GLU A 18 20.73 4.16 -13.08
CA GLU A 18 22.08 4.39 -12.53
C GLU A 18 22.61 3.17 -11.77
N GLU A 19 21.72 2.44 -11.09
CA GLU A 19 22.06 1.25 -10.30
C GLU A 19 22.13 -0.04 -11.13
N ARG A 20 21.91 0.06 -12.45
CA ARG A 20 21.86 -1.09 -13.37
C ARG A 20 23.04 -2.05 -13.19
N ALA A 21 24.26 -1.52 -13.16
CA ALA A 21 25.46 -2.37 -13.08
C ALA A 21 25.51 -3.13 -11.76
N GLY A 22 25.09 -2.49 -10.65
CA GLY A 22 24.97 -3.10 -9.34
C GLY A 22 23.92 -4.20 -9.30
N ILE A 23 22.74 -3.97 -9.90
CA ILE A 23 21.65 -4.95 -9.97
C ILE A 23 22.09 -6.20 -10.76
N ILE A 24 22.76 -5.99 -11.90
CA ILE A 24 23.24 -7.10 -12.73
C ILE A 24 24.35 -7.87 -12.00
N ALA A 25 25.27 -7.17 -11.34
CA ALA A 25 26.31 -7.80 -10.52
C ALA A 25 25.69 -8.61 -9.38
N GLN A 26 24.75 -8.04 -8.62
CA GLN A 26 24.10 -8.72 -7.51
C GLN A 26 23.33 -9.97 -7.99
N PHE A 27 22.55 -9.85 -9.07
CA PHE A 27 21.80 -10.97 -9.64
C PHE A 27 22.72 -12.10 -10.14
N THR A 28 23.90 -11.76 -10.65
CA THR A 28 24.86 -12.75 -11.17
C THR A 28 25.92 -13.18 -10.14
N ASN A 29 25.78 -12.77 -8.87
CA ASN A 29 26.77 -12.98 -7.81
C ASN A 29 28.17 -12.44 -8.14
N GLY A 30 28.23 -11.23 -8.70
CA GLY A 30 29.45 -10.51 -9.04
C GLY A 30 30.10 -10.92 -10.36
N ARG A 31 29.55 -11.92 -11.08
CA ARG A 31 30.16 -12.42 -12.32
C ARG A 31 30.11 -11.42 -13.48
N LYS A 32 29.07 -10.58 -13.55
CA LYS A 32 28.80 -9.71 -14.69
C LYS A 32 28.31 -8.36 -14.23
N SER A 33 28.76 -7.29 -14.88
CA SER A 33 28.34 -5.91 -14.55
C SER A 33 27.63 -5.23 -15.72
N SER A 34 27.75 -5.77 -16.93
CA SER A 34 27.12 -5.25 -18.13
C SER A 34 25.94 -6.11 -18.58
N ALA A 35 24.88 -5.45 -19.04
CA ALA A 35 23.72 -6.13 -19.62
C ALA A 35 24.07 -6.88 -20.92
N ARG A 36 25.19 -6.54 -21.57
CA ARG A 36 25.68 -7.22 -22.78
C ARG A 36 26.31 -8.57 -22.48
N ASP A 37 26.78 -8.78 -21.25
CA ASP A 37 27.46 -10.02 -20.88
C ASP A 37 26.47 -11.11 -20.46
N LEU A 38 25.19 -10.75 -20.25
CA LEU A 38 24.13 -11.67 -19.83
C LEU A 38 23.82 -12.67 -20.94
N ASN A 39 23.76 -13.95 -20.59
CA ASN A 39 23.24 -14.96 -21.51
C ASN A 39 21.70 -14.87 -21.60
N ALA A 40 21.11 -15.49 -22.61
CA ALA A 40 19.67 -15.35 -22.86
C ALA A 40 18.80 -15.88 -21.70
N ILE A 41 19.28 -16.87 -20.94
CA ILE A 41 18.57 -17.43 -19.78
C ILE A 41 18.63 -16.47 -18.60
N GLU A 42 19.83 -15.96 -18.26
CA GLU A 42 20.04 -14.97 -17.20
C GLU A 42 19.25 -13.70 -17.47
N LEU A 43 19.20 -13.25 -18.72
CA LEU A 43 18.43 -12.08 -19.14
C LEU A 43 16.92 -12.29 -18.96
N ASP A 44 16.40 -13.46 -19.32
CA ASP A 44 14.97 -13.79 -19.16
C ASP A 44 14.58 -13.93 -17.69
N SER A 45 15.42 -14.61 -16.91
CA SER A 45 15.26 -14.75 -15.45
C SER A 45 15.30 -13.40 -14.74
N LEU A 46 16.25 -12.51 -15.08
CA LEU A 46 16.33 -11.18 -14.49
C LEU A 46 15.11 -10.32 -14.83
N CYS A 47 14.67 -10.33 -16.11
CA CYS A 47 13.46 -9.63 -16.50
C CYS A 47 12.22 -10.15 -15.76
N THR A 48 12.09 -11.47 -15.62
CA THR A 48 10.97 -12.10 -14.91
C THR A 48 11.00 -11.74 -13.42
N PHE A 49 12.18 -11.78 -12.79
CA PHE A 49 12.36 -11.36 -11.41
C PHE A 49 11.91 -9.91 -11.19
N LEU A 50 12.41 -8.96 -12.01
CA LEU A 50 12.03 -7.55 -11.91
C LEU A 50 10.53 -7.33 -12.12
N GLN A 51 9.91 -8.06 -13.05
CA GLN A 51 8.46 -7.99 -13.28
C GLN A 51 7.67 -8.51 -12.07
N ASN A 52 8.11 -9.60 -11.44
CA ASN A 52 7.47 -10.16 -10.27
C ASN A 52 7.59 -9.23 -9.06
N GLU A 53 8.76 -8.64 -8.83
CA GLU A 53 8.97 -7.66 -7.76
C GLU A 53 8.10 -6.41 -7.96
N GLN A 54 7.99 -5.92 -9.20
CA GLN A 54 7.09 -4.81 -9.54
C GLN A 54 5.62 -5.14 -9.24
N GLN A 55 5.17 -6.34 -9.64
CA GLN A 55 3.81 -6.79 -9.35
C GLN A 55 3.56 -6.91 -7.84
N LYS A 56 4.54 -7.45 -7.10
CA LYS A 56 4.47 -7.59 -5.64
C LYS A 56 4.35 -6.22 -4.96
N HIS A 57 5.19 -5.26 -5.33
CA HIS A 57 5.13 -3.91 -4.81
C HIS A 57 3.76 -3.26 -5.10
N GLN A 58 3.25 -3.37 -6.33
CA GLN A 58 1.94 -2.85 -6.69
C GLN A 58 0.80 -3.50 -5.87
N ASN A 59 0.86 -4.81 -5.65
CA ASN A 59 -0.09 -5.55 -4.84
C ASN A 59 -0.06 -5.12 -3.37
N ASP A 60 1.13 -4.85 -2.82
CA ASP A 60 1.28 -4.37 -1.45
C ASP A 60 0.66 -2.97 -1.27
N VAL A 61 0.86 -2.06 -2.23
CA VAL A 61 0.23 -0.74 -2.21
C VAL A 61 -1.29 -0.85 -2.34
N ASP A 62 -1.79 -1.71 -3.22
CA ASP A 62 -3.24 -1.96 -3.35
C ASP A 62 -3.85 -2.52 -2.06
N LYS A 63 -3.14 -3.43 -1.39
CA LYS A 63 -3.54 -3.96 -0.08
C LYS A 63 -3.64 -2.84 0.96
N LYS A 64 -2.68 -1.91 1.00
CA LYS A 64 -2.73 -0.73 1.89
C LYS A 64 -3.93 0.16 1.57
N ARG A 65 -4.22 0.41 0.29
CA ARG A 65 -5.39 1.18 -0.16
C ARG A 65 -6.70 0.56 0.32
N LYS A 66 -6.87 -0.76 0.13
CA LYS A 66 -8.07 -1.50 0.58
C LYS A 66 -8.21 -1.46 2.11
N ARG A 67 -7.11 -1.60 2.85
CA ARG A 67 -7.12 -1.50 4.32
C ARG A 67 -7.57 -0.12 4.81
N LEU A 68 -7.09 0.95 4.19
CA LEU A 68 -7.50 2.31 4.52
C LEU A 68 -9.00 2.51 4.24
N ILE A 69 -9.50 2.03 3.09
CA ILE A 69 -10.93 2.10 2.78
C ILE A 69 -11.75 1.39 3.87
N ALA A 70 -11.36 0.16 4.23
CA ALA A 70 -12.03 -0.61 5.26
C ALA A 70 -12.00 0.08 6.63
N SER A 71 -10.89 0.72 7.01
CA SER A 71 -10.81 1.42 8.29
C SER A 71 -11.71 2.67 8.31
N ILE A 72 -11.79 3.42 7.22
CA ILE A 72 -12.70 4.58 7.15
C ILE A 72 -14.17 4.11 7.23
N PHE A 73 -14.54 3.05 6.50
CA PHE A 73 -15.87 2.45 6.62
C PHE A 73 -16.18 2.00 8.04
N GLY A 74 -15.22 1.35 8.72
CA GLY A 74 -15.37 0.92 10.11
C GLY A 74 -15.67 2.08 11.05
N THR A 75 -15.01 3.23 10.90
CA THR A 75 -15.28 4.43 11.68
C THR A 75 -16.70 4.95 11.46
N PHE A 76 -17.18 5.03 10.21
CA PHE A 76 -18.55 5.48 9.93
C PHE A 76 -19.61 4.49 10.39
N LYS A 77 -19.31 3.18 10.34
CA LYS A 77 -20.20 2.15 10.90
C LYS A 77 -20.40 2.33 12.41
N LEU A 78 -19.33 2.62 13.16
CA LEU A 78 -19.44 2.93 14.60
C LEU A 78 -20.26 4.19 14.87
N ALA A 79 -20.20 5.16 13.96
CA ALA A 79 -21.02 6.38 14.00
C ALA A 79 -22.45 6.18 13.45
N ASN A 80 -22.88 4.94 13.16
CA ASN A 80 -24.18 4.61 12.56
C ASN A 80 -24.50 5.37 11.26
N LYS A 81 -23.48 5.70 10.47
CA LYS A 81 -23.63 6.41 9.19
C LYS A 81 -23.26 5.50 8.03
N GLN A 82 -24.20 5.32 7.09
CA GLN A 82 -23.90 4.68 5.82
C GLN A 82 -23.24 5.70 4.86
N VAL A 83 -22.17 5.28 4.20
CA VAL A 83 -21.39 6.13 3.29
C VAL A 83 -21.08 5.36 2.00
N SER A 84 -20.94 6.07 0.89
CA SER A 84 -20.54 5.46 -0.39
C SER A 84 -19.01 5.31 -0.48
N ILE A 85 -18.55 4.47 -1.40
CA ILE A 85 -17.11 4.28 -1.67
C ILE A 85 -16.44 5.59 -2.13
N ASP A 86 -17.13 6.40 -2.93
CA ASP A 86 -16.58 7.66 -3.44
C ASP A 86 -16.44 8.71 -2.33
N TYR A 87 -17.39 8.71 -1.38
CA TYR A 87 -17.29 9.54 -0.19
C TYR A 87 -16.08 9.15 0.66
N VAL A 88 -15.85 7.85 0.87
CA VAL A 88 -14.68 7.32 1.60
C VAL A 88 -13.37 7.70 0.91
N LYS A 89 -13.28 7.51 -0.40
CA LYS A 89 -12.11 7.94 -1.20
C LYS A 89 -11.90 9.46 -1.09
N GLY A 90 -12.96 10.24 -1.14
CA GLY A 90 -12.91 11.70 -0.96
C GLY A 90 -12.41 12.12 0.43
N ILE A 91 -12.70 11.36 1.48
CA ILE A 91 -12.11 11.59 2.82
C ILE A 91 -10.63 11.25 2.82
N ALA A 92 -10.24 10.10 2.27
CA ALA A 92 -8.83 9.71 2.19
C ALA A 92 -8.01 10.75 1.41
N CYS A 93 -8.52 11.25 0.28
CA CYS A 93 -7.94 12.33 -0.50
C CYS A 93 -7.77 13.61 0.33
N ARG A 94 -8.83 14.07 1.00
CA ARG A 94 -8.77 15.27 1.88
C ARG A 94 -7.76 15.11 3.02
N ALA A 95 -7.71 13.94 3.64
CA ALA A 95 -6.79 13.66 4.75
C ALA A 95 -5.33 13.52 4.29
N SER A 96 -5.10 13.06 3.05
CA SER A 96 -3.77 12.94 2.44
C SER A 96 -3.30 14.22 1.75
N LYS A 97 -4.19 15.19 1.50
CA LYS A 97 -3.97 16.38 0.65
C LYS A 97 -3.69 16.03 -0.81
N GLU A 98 -4.22 14.90 -1.27
CA GLU A 98 -4.12 14.45 -2.66
C GLU A 98 -5.43 14.64 -3.41
N LYS A 99 -5.34 14.91 -4.72
CA LYS A 99 -6.54 15.01 -5.58
C LYS A 99 -7.11 13.62 -5.92
N ASN A 100 -6.23 12.64 -6.11
CA ASN A 100 -6.60 11.29 -6.54
C ASN A 100 -6.20 10.26 -5.49
N PHE A 101 -7.10 9.33 -5.19
CA PHE A 101 -6.86 8.28 -4.19
C PHE A 101 -5.68 7.37 -4.56
N ASN A 102 -5.48 7.13 -5.86
CA ASN A 102 -4.36 6.30 -6.33
C ASN A 102 -3.00 6.98 -6.17
N ASN A 103 -2.96 8.31 -6.02
CA ASN A 103 -1.73 9.07 -5.86
C ASN A 103 -1.26 9.12 -4.40
N ILE A 104 -2.06 8.64 -3.45
CA ILE A 104 -1.69 8.65 -2.04
C ILE A 104 -0.45 7.78 -1.81
N PRO A 105 0.65 8.35 -1.28
CA PRO A 105 1.88 7.60 -1.06
C PRO A 105 1.70 6.45 -0.05
N PRO A 106 2.44 5.33 -0.18
CA PRO A 106 2.32 4.18 0.70
C PRO A 106 2.50 4.52 2.20
N ALA A 107 3.48 5.36 2.53
CA ALA A 107 3.70 5.81 3.91
C ALA A 107 2.50 6.60 4.46
N ARG A 108 1.84 7.39 3.60
CA ARG A 108 0.64 8.14 3.99
C ARG A 108 -0.56 7.24 4.16
N LEU A 109 -0.70 6.19 3.34
CA LEU A 109 -1.74 5.17 3.52
C LEU A 109 -1.64 4.49 4.90
N ASP A 110 -0.43 4.10 5.32
CA ASP A 110 -0.20 3.47 6.62
C ASP A 110 -0.51 4.43 7.78
N SER A 111 -0.04 5.68 7.68
CA SER A 111 -0.32 6.74 8.67
C SER A 111 -1.82 6.99 8.84
N LEU A 112 -2.55 7.13 7.73
CA LEU A 112 -4.00 7.33 7.76
C LEU A 112 -4.73 6.10 8.29
N TYR A 113 -4.32 4.90 7.88
CA TYR A 113 -4.90 3.66 8.38
C TYR A 113 -4.82 3.57 9.91
N ASN A 114 -3.65 3.85 10.48
CA ASN A 114 -3.44 3.84 11.93
C ASN A 114 -4.27 4.92 12.64
N ALA A 115 -4.38 6.12 12.05
CA ALA A 115 -5.21 7.19 12.61
C ALA A 115 -6.69 6.79 12.70
N PHE A 116 -7.26 6.24 11.62
CA PHE A 116 -8.65 5.75 11.62
C PHE A 116 -8.85 4.56 12.56
N LEU A 117 -7.86 3.67 12.66
CA LEU A 117 -7.93 2.53 13.59
C LEU A 117 -7.94 2.99 15.05
N ASN A 118 -7.13 4.00 15.41
CA ASN A 118 -7.14 4.59 16.75
C ASN A 118 -8.49 5.28 17.03
N ALA A 119 -9.01 6.05 16.07
CA ALA A 119 -10.34 6.65 16.21
C ALA A 119 -11.45 5.60 16.45
N GLN A 120 -11.39 4.43 15.81
CA GLN A 120 -12.33 3.35 16.09
C GLN A 120 -12.22 2.81 17.51
N LYS A 121 -11.00 2.68 18.04
CA LYS A 121 -10.77 2.22 19.43
C LYS A 121 -11.36 3.22 20.41
N ASP A 122 -11.11 4.51 20.20
CA ASP A 122 -11.60 5.59 21.07
C ASP A 122 -13.13 5.65 21.05
N LEU A 123 -13.75 5.55 19.88
CA LEU A 123 -15.21 5.49 19.75
C LEU A 123 -15.82 4.27 20.45
N THR A 124 -15.16 3.11 20.31
CA THR A 124 -15.62 1.87 20.97
C THR A 124 -15.50 1.98 22.48
N PHE A 125 -14.40 2.57 22.97
CA PHE A 125 -14.18 2.81 24.38
C PHE A 125 -15.23 3.77 24.96
N ALA A 126 -15.45 4.91 24.32
CA ALA A 126 -16.47 5.87 24.72
C ALA A 126 -17.86 5.24 24.77
N LYS A 127 -18.23 4.44 23.75
CA LYS A 127 -19.50 3.71 23.74
C LYS A 127 -19.64 2.77 24.94
N ARG A 128 -18.61 1.98 25.24
CA ARG A 128 -18.63 1.05 26.40
C ARG A 128 -18.81 1.77 27.72
N LEU A 129 -18.17 2.93 27.91
CA LEU A 129 -18.35 3.74 29.12
C LEU A 129 -19.81 4.18 29.28
N VAL A 130 -20.39 4.73 28.21
CA VAL A 130 -21.79 5.19 28.21
C VAL A 130 -22.76 4.03 28.47
N ASP A 131 -22.57 2.90 27.79
CA ASP A 131 -23.39 1.71 27.98
C ASP A 131 -23.30 1.19 29.44
N GLY A 132 -22.11 1.27 30.05
CA GLY A 132 -21.91 0.94 31.47
C GLY A 132 -22.75 1.79 32.41
N PHE A 133 -22.71 3.12 32.26
CA PHE A 133 -23.51 4.04 33.06
C PHE A 133 -25.02 3.82 32.89
N ILE A 134 -25.47 3.54 31.67
CA ILE A 134 -26.89 3.26 31.39
C ILE A 134 -27.32 1.97 32.11
N ASN A 135 -26.52 0.92 32.06
CA ASN A 135 -26.83 -0.36 32.71
C ASN A 135 -26.86 -0.24 34.23
N GLU A 136 -25.94 0.53 34.83
CA GLU A 136 -25.97 0.83 36.26
C GLU A 136 -27.28 1.52 36.65
N GLN A 137 -27.69 2.58 35.92
CA GLN A 137 -28.94 3.28 36.22
C GLN A 137 -30.18 2.40 36.07
N ILE A 138 -30.20 1.47 35.10
CA ILE A 138 -31.30 0.51 34.96
C ILE A 138 -31.33 -0.48 36.13
N SER A 139 -30.17 -0.87 36.67
CA SER A 139 -30.10 -1.82 37.79
C SER A 139 -30.49 -1.23 39.14
N TYR A 140 -30.43 0.10 39.30
CA TYR A 140 -30.78 0.80 40.54
C TYR A 140 -32.22 1.33 40.57
N ASN A 141 -32.96 1.23 39.45
CA ASN A 141 -34.39 1.55 39.37
C ASN A 141 -35.22 0.27 39.24
#